data_AF-A0A7C6EHJ0-F1
#
_entry.id   AF-A0A7C6EHJ0-F1
#
_cell.length_a   1.000
_cell.length_b   1.000
_cell.length_c   1.000
_cell.angle_alpha   90.00
_cell.angle_beta   90.00
_cell.angle_gamma   90.00
#
_symmetry.space_group_name_H-M   'P 1'
#
loop_
_entity.id
_entity.type
_entity.pdbx_description
1 polymer ?
#
loop_
_entity_poly.entity_id
_entity_poly.type
_entity_poly.pdbx_seq_one_letter_code
_entity_poly.pdbx_strand_id
1 'polypeptide(L)'
;MNLFSFTKKITIFILICLFFLNCPKRVGVKTTKIEAVYLSSLIDDINNSEPYLCGVKNFKGIKVGYLNFATPFMSNIFQRLGFYNILDEVPIDFLITNRPVIGQRFLSIPLDFGYGLKNYEGIRFGVLSKYRDSLTISEQVRLATIKERSDVLWVIDKSFLLLSPVQVDFIISERILKDTMMKKIKVELDTVILNKIKNFKDLLNQTLQMKIYINNLSISEFIFSKVKQKYNVNIMLYPLNMIKDNTTKDSFTIAEFLDRVNCDTRFKVKELTKSEINKMLNEKIYAVSGNITKNNIALIPDSEGEYLFDLIFY
;
A
#
# COMPACT_ATOMS: atom_id res chain seq x y z
N MET A 1 -56.32 -54.57 -5.24
CA MET A 1 -55.08 -53.87 -4.86
C MET A 1 -55.20 -52.41 -5.30
N ASN A 2 -55.17 -51.46 -4.35
CA ASN A 2 -55.45 -50.05 -4.60
C ASN A 2 -54.31 -49.39 -5.41
N LEU A 3 -54.49 -49.29 -6.73
CA LEU A 3 -53.59 -48.59 -7.64
C LEU A 3 -53.28 -47.16 -7.17
N PHE A 4 -54.27 -46.48 -6.59
CA PHE A 4 -54.16 -45.13 -6.03
C PHE A 4 -53.19 -45.02 -4.85
N SER A 5 -53.08 -46.06 -4.02
CA SER A 5 -52.11 -46.09 -2.91
C SER A 5 -50.69 -46.30 -3.43
N PHE A 6 -50.54 -47.01 -4.54
CA PHE A 6 -49.23 -47.32 -5.12
C PHE A 6 -48.64 -46.11 -5.86
N THR A 7 -49.45 -45.42 -6.68
CA THR A 7 -49.03 -44.17 -7.34
C THR A 7 -48.65 -43.10 -6.33
N LYS A 8 -49.43 -42.92 -5.25
CA LYS A 8 -49.11 -41.94 -4.20
C LYS A 8 -47.76 -42.22 -3.52
N LYS A 9 -47.43 -43.49 -3.26
CA LYS A 9 -46.13 -43.90 -2.69
C LYS A 9 -44.98 -43.63 -3.67
N ILE A 10 -45.17 -43.91 -4.95
CA ILE A 10 -44.17 -43.63 -5.99
C ILE A 10 -43.94 -42.13 -6.14
N THR A 11 -45.01 -41.32 -6.18
CA THR A 11 -44.88 -39.86 -6.30
C THR A 11 -44.16 -39.27 -5.10
N ILE A 12 -44.45 -39.71 -3.87
CA ILE A 12 -43.74 -39.29 -2.66
C ILE A 12 -42.27 -39.70 -2.72
N PHE A 13 -41.98 -40.93 -3.16
CA PHE A 13 -40.60 -41.42 -3.30
C PHE A 13 -39.80 -40.62 -4.32
N ILE A 14 -40.38 -40.31 -5.49
CA ILE A 14 -39.76 -39.47 -6.51
C ILE A 14 -39.53 -38.04 -5.98
N LEU A 15 -40.50 -37.48 -5.25
CA LEU A 15 -40.36 -36.16 -4.61
C LEU A 15 -39.22 -36.15 -3.60
N ILE A 16 -39.10 -37.19 -2.77
CA ILE A 16 -38.00 -37.34 -1.81
C ILE A 16 -36.66 -37.49 -2.54
N CYS A 17 -36.58 -38.29 -3.61
CA CYS A 17 -35.37 -38.42 -4.42
C CYS A 17 -34.99 -37.10 -5.08
N LEU A 18 -35.94 -36.34 -5.63
CA LEU A 18 -35.71 -35.00 -6.17
C LEU A 18 -35.28 -34.02 -5.07
N PHE A 19 -35.82 -34.15 -3.86
CA PHE A 19 -35.40 -33.35 -2.70
C PHE A 19 -33.98 -33.68 -2.25
N PHE A 20 -33.56 -34.95 -2.32
CA PHE A 20 -32.18 -35.36 -2.02
C PHE A 20 -31.19 -35.02 -3.16
N LEU A 21 -31.63 -35.02 -4.42
CA LEU A 21 -30.84 -34.63 -5.59
C LEU A 21 -30.68 -33.11 -5.69
N ASN A 22 -31.71 -32.35 -5.32
CA ASN A 22 -31.71 -30.88 -5.28
C ASN A 22 -31.42 -30.31 -3.90
N CYS A 23 -31.22 -31.13 -2.88
CA CYS A 23 -30.63 -30.68 -1.63
C CYS A 23 -29.26 -30.14 -2.02
N PRO A 24 -29.01 -28.82 -1.94
CA PRO A 24 -27.70 -28.30 -2.27
C PRO A 24 -26.74 -29.09 -1.37
N LYS A 25 -25.83 -29.87 -1.97
CA LYS A 25 -24.76 -30.52 -1.22
C LYS A 25 -24.27 -29.43 -0.28
N ARG A 26 -24.52 -29.56 1.03
CA ARG A 26 -23.85 -28.71 2.03
C ARG A 26 -22.41 -28.78 1.58
N VAL A 27 -21.88 -27.66 1.09
CA VAL A 27 -20.50 -27.59 0.64
C VAL A 27 -19.74 -27.76 1.94
N GLY A 28 -19.50 -29.02 2.29
CA GLY A 28 -18.79 -29.41 3.48
C GLY A 28 -17.44 -28.74 3.36
N VAL A 29 -17.09 -27.94 4.36
CA VAL A 29 -15.77 -27.35 4.42
C VAL A 29 -14.77 -28.48 4.31
N LYS A 30 -14.03 -28.51 3.21
CA LYS A 30 -13.07 -29.58 2.91
C LYS A 30 -11.76 -29.41 3.65
N THR A 31 -11.52 -28.21 4.20
CA THR A 31 -10.24 -27.84 4.80
C THR A 31 -10.33 -27.80 6.32
N THR A 32 -9.42 -28.54 6.96
CA THR A 32 -9.20 -28.49 8.40
C THR A 32 -8.12 -27.48 8.78
N LYS A 33 -7.46 -26.87 7.78
CA LYS A 33 -6.33 -25.98 7.95
C LYS A 33 -6.25 -24.97 6.81
N ILE A 34 -6.13 -23.68 7.13
CA ILE A 34 -5.78 -22.63 6.16
C ILE A 34 -4.36 -22.20 6.47
N GLU A 35 -3.46 -22.39 5.51
CA GLU A 35 -2.11 -21.83 5.60
C GLU A 35 -2.15 -20.39 5.13
N ALA A 36 -1.61 -19.47 5.91
CA ALA A 36 -1.36 -18.11 5.48
C ALA A 36 0.11 -17.76 5.70
N VAL A 37 0.67 -16.98 4.79
CA VAL A 37 2.09 -16.64 4.77
C VAL A 37 2.20 -15.13 4.78
N TYR A 38 2.73 -14.58 5.87
CA TYR A 38 3.08 -13.18 5.96
C TYR A 38 4.50 -12.96 5.44
N LEU A 39 4.63 -12.14 4.41
CA LEU A 39 5.89 -11.87 3.70
C LEU A 39 6.68 -10.68 4.27
N SER A 40 6.22 -10.10 5.39
CA SER A 40 6.76 -8.86 5.97
C SER A 40 6.77 -7.65 5.01
N SER A 41 7.59 -6.65 5.34
CA SER A 41 7.82 -5.44 4.54
C SER A 41 8.51 -5.81 3.23
N LEU A 42 7.74 -5.76 2.14
CA LEU A 42 8.26 -6.06 0.80
C LEU A 42 9.20 -4.97 0.27
N ILE A 43 9.21 -3.77 0.90
CA ILE A 43 10.20 -2.72 0.62
C ILE A 43 11.55 -3.13 1.20
N ASP A 44 11.56 -3.55 2.46
CA ASP A 44 12.78 -3.97 3.14
C ASP A 44 13.31 -5.28 2.55
N ASP A 45 12.41 -6.13 2.05
CA ASP A 45 12.75 -7.39 1.40
C ASP A 45 13.70 -7.24 0.21
N ILE A 46 13.64 -6.11 -0.51
CA ILE A 46 14.53 -5.79 -1.63
C ILE A 46 15.99 -5.73 -1.19
N ASN A 47 16.24 -5.40 0.08
CA ASN A 47 17.59 -5.30 0.62
C ASN A 47 18.16 -6.66 1.08
N ASN A 48 17.32 -7.68 1.24
CA ASN A 48 17.75 -9.00 1.70
C ASN A 48 18.60 -9.72 0.64
N SER A 49 19.53 -10.57 1.10
CA SER A 49 20.29 -11.46 0.22
C SER A 49 19.40 -12.54 -0.40
N GLU A 50 18.39 -12.99 0.35
CA GLU A 50 17.37 -13.96 -0.04
C GLU A 50 15.98 -13.35 0.15
N PRO A 51 15.51 -12.52 -0.81
CA PRO A 51 14.20 -11.88 -0.69
C PRO A 51 13.08 -12.91 -0.65
N TYR A 52 12.14 -12.78 0.29
CA TYR A 52 10.97 -13.65 0.41
C TYR A 52 10.08 -13.58 -0.82
N LEU A 53 10.06 -12.45 -1.52
CA LEU A 53 9.42 -12.30 -2.84
C LEU A 53 9.89 -13.37 -3.85
N CYS A 54 11.13 -13.86 -3.74
CA CYS A 54 11.66 -14.92 -4.62
C CYS A 54 11.06 -16.31 -4.33
N GLY A 55 10.48 -16.54 -3.16
CA GLY A 55 9.90 -17.84 -2.77
C GLY A 55 8.38 -17.91 -2.85
N VAL A 56 7.71 -16.80 -3.19
CA VAL A 56 6.25 -16.64 -3.01
C VAL A 56 5.43 -17.70 -3.73
N LYS A 57 5.85 -18.13 -4.92
CA LYS A 57 5.17 -19.17 -5.69
C LYS A 57 5.19 -20.54 -5.00
N ASN A 58 6.24 -20.82 -4.21
CA ASN A 58 6.42 -22.08 -3.52
C ASN A 58 5.67 -22.13 -2.19
N PHE A 59 5.28 -20.97 -1.66
CA PHE A 59 4.46 -20.90 -0.47
C PHE A 59 3.03 -21.39 -0.77
N LYS A 60 2.55 -22.30 0.08
CA LYS A 60 1.17 -22.77 0.04
C LYS A 60 0.24 -21.77 0.75
N GLY A 61 -1.05 -21.88 0.46
CA GLY A 61 -2.08 -21.09 1.14
C GLY A 61 -2.18 -19.63 0.68
N ILE A 62 -2.61 -18.75 1.59
CA ILE A 62 -2.90 -17.33 1.39
C ILE A 62 -1.65 -16.49 1.63
N LYS A 63 -1.27 -15.61 0.70
CA LYS A 63 -0.06 -14.78 0.80
C LYS A 63 -0.44 -13.34 1.14
N VAL A 64 0.11 -12.84 2.24
CA VAL A 64 -0.12 -11.49 2.75
C VAL A 64 1.20 -10.73 2.73
N GLY A 65 1.27 -9.68 1.91
CA GLY A 65 2.39 -8.76 1.85
C GLY A 65 2.07 -7.43 2.52
N TYR A 66 3.13 -6.67 2.85
CA TYR A 66 3.02 -5.34 3.42
C TYR A 66 3.94 -4.34 2.71
N LEU A 67 3.40 -3.18 2.36
CA LEU A 67 4.13 -2.02 1.86
C LEU A 67 3.77 -0.80 2.69
N ASN A 68 4.76 -0.14 3.28
CA ASN A 68 4.54 1.15 3.91
C ASN A 68 5.63 2.10 3.52
N PHE A 69 5.29 2.99 2.60
CA PHE A 69 6.20 4.01 2.16
C PHE A 69 6.23 5.13 3.19
N ALA A 70 7.43 5.43 3.70
CA ALA A 70 7.65 6.53 4.64
C ALA A 70 7.17 7.87 4.06
N THR A 71 7.29 8.04 2.74
CA THR A 71 6.82 9.23 2.03
C THR A 71 6.00 8.83 0.78
N PRO A 72 4.96 9.61 0.40
CA PRO A 72 4.26 9.46 -0.87
C PRO A 72 5.20 9.34 -2.07
N PHE A 73 6.29 10.12 -2.09
CA PHE A 73 7.17 10.14 -3.23
C PHE A 73 7.98 8.84 -3.41
N MET A 74 8.34 8.15 -2.32
CA MET A 74 9.04 6.86 -2.44
C MET A 74 8.21 5.82 -3.20
N SER A 75 6.89 5.83 -3.01
CA SER A 75 5.97 5.00 -3.80
C SER A 75 6.03 5.33 -5.29
N ASN A 76 6.16 6.61 -5.65
CA ASN A 76 6.28 7.03 -7.05
C ASN A 76 7.61 6.58 -7.66
N ILE A 77 8.73 6.67 -6.92
CA ILE A 77 10.03 6.14 -7.37
C ILE A 77 9.90 4.64 -7.65
N PHE A 78 9.37 3.87 -6.69
CA PHE A 78 9.18 2.43 -6.84
C PHE A 78 8.28 2.10 -8.03
N GLN A 79 7.24 2.91 -8.27
CA GLN A 79 6.36 2.75 -9.42
C GLN A 79 7.09 2.94 -10.75
N ARG A 80 7.85 4.04 -10.87
CA ARG A 80 8.57 4.40 -12.09
C ARG A 80 9.66 3.38 -12.43
N LEU A 81 10.30 2.83 -11.40
CA LEU A 81 11.32 1.78 -11.54
C LEU A 81 10.74 0.38 -11.77
N GLY A 82 9.41 0.24 -11.76
CA GLY A 82 8.73 -1.01 -12.11
C GLY A 82 8.61 -2.03 -10.98
N PHE A 83 8.68 -1.61 -9.71
CA PHE A 83 8.49 -2.53 -8.57
C PHE A 83 7.16 -3.29 -8.65
N TYR A 84 6.10 -2.60 -9.09
CA TYR A 84 4.77 -3.21 -9.22
C TYR A 84 4.69 -4.29 -10.29
N ASN A 85 5.59 -4.29 -11.28
CA ASN A 85 5.66 -5.38 -12.25
C ASN A 85 6.18 -6.66 -11.57
N ILE A 86 7.11 -6.53 -10.62
CA ILE A 86 7.56 -7.65 -9.79
C ILE A 86 6.40 -8.17 -8.95
N LEU A 87 5.61 -7.27 -8.35
CA LEU A 87 4.45 -7.62 -7.53
C LEU A 87 3.33 -8.31 -8.32
N ASP A 88 3.06 -7.90 -9.57
CA ASP A 88 2.02 -8.52 -10.41
C ASP A 88 2.41 -9.93 -10.90
N GLU A 89 3.71 -10.21 -10.99
CA GLU A 89 4.23 -11.52 -11.37
C GLU A 89 4.22 -12.54 -10.22
N VAL A 90 4.18 -12.08 -8.98
CA VAL A 90 4.14 -12.95 -7.80
C VAL A 90 2.70 -13.13 -7.30
N PRO A 91 2.31 -14.35 -6.87
CA PRO A 91 0.93 -14.63 -6.47
C PRO A 91 0.65 -14.15 -5.04
N ILE A 92 0.64 -12.83 -4.82
CA ILE A 92 0.19 -12.21 -3.56
C ILE A 92 -1.34 -12.20 -3.54
N ASP A 93 -1.95 -12.54 -2.41
CA ASP A 93 -3.42 -12.54 -2.27
C ASP A 93 -3.92 -11.22 -1.67
N PHE A 94 -3.24 -10.76 -0.62
CA PHE A 94 -3.56 -9.52 0.09
C PHE A 94 -2.31 -8.66 0.22
N LEU A 95 -2.43 -7.37 -0.11
CA LEU A 95 -1.36 -6.41 0.08
C LEU A 95 -1.82 -5.29 1.00
N ILE A 96 -1.27 -5.24 2.20
CA ILE A 96 -1.51 -4.13 3.14
C ILE A 96 -0.63 -2.96 2.71
N THR A 97 -1.22 -1.81 2.42
CA THR A 97 -0.49 -0.65 1.92
C THR A 97 -1.10 0.69 2.32
N ASN A 98 -0.24 1.69 2.54
CA ASN A 98 -0.65 3.09 2.73
C ASN A 98 -0.83 3.85 1.41
N ARG A 99 -0.53 3.21 0.27
CA ARG A 99 -0.64 3.81 -1.07
C ARG A 99 -1.46 2.93 -2.00
N PRO A 100 -2.42 3.51 -2.75
CA PRO A 100 -3.19 2.77 -3.72
C PRO A 100 -2.27 2.25 -4.82
N VAL A 101 -2.56 1.04 -5.29
CA VAL A 101 -1.83 0.42 -6.37
C VAL A 101 -2.81 0.07 -7.48
N ILE A 102 -2.59 0.63 -8.67
CA ILE A 102 -3.52 0.52 -9.80
C ILE A 102 -3.18 -0.73 -10.63
N GLY A 103 -4.21 -1.44 -11.13
CA GLY A 103 -4.06 -2.52 -12.11
C GLY A 103 -3.54 -3.86 -11.58
N GLN A 104 -3.76 -4.16 -10.29
CA GLN A 104 -3.15 -5.29 -9.59
C GLN A 104 -4.03 -6.54 -9.52
N ARG A 105 -3.40 -7.72 -9.44
CA ARG A 105 -4.08 -9.02 -9.22
C ARG A 105 -4.37 -9.37 -7.76
N PHE A 106 -3.84 -8.62 -6.81
CA PHE A 106 -4.07 -8.81 -5.38
C PHE A 106 -5.16 -7.89 -4.82
N LEU A 107 -5.67 -8.22 -3.63
CA LEU A 107 -6.56 -7.35 -2.87
C LEU A 107 -5.73 -6.33 -2.08
N SER A 108 -5.82 -5.06 -2.47
CA SER A 108 -5.19 -3.96 -1.72
C SER A 108 -6.00 -3.63 -0.46
N ILE A 109 -5.34 -3.67 0.69
CA ILE A 109 -5.90 -3.38 2.01
C ILE A 109 -5.25 -2.10 2.53
N PRO A 110 -6.02 -1.02 2.74
CA PRO A 110 -5.50 0.18 3.39
C PRO A 110 -4.87 -0.13 4.75
N LEU A 111 -3.69 0.43 5.01
CA LEU A 111 -2.97 0.28 6.29
C LEU A 111 -3.79 0.80 7.48
N ASP A 112 -4.41 1.96 7.28
CA ASP A 112 -5.23 2.66 8.28
C ASP A 112 -6.66 2.11 8.32
N PHE A 113 -6.84 0.89 8.81
CA PHE A 113 -8.16 0.26 8.99
C PHE A 113 -8.82 -0.19 7.67
N GLY A 114 -8.09 -0.99 6.89
CA GLY A 114 -8.56 -1.65 5.67
C GLY A 114 -8.97 -3.12 5.87
N TYR A 115 -9.85 -3.63 5.01
CA TYR A 115 -10.31 -5.02 5.05
C TYR A 115 -10.35 -5.63 3.64
N GLY A 116 -9.90 -6.87 3.53
CA GLY A 116 -10.05 -7.71 2.34
C GLY A 116 -10.66 -9.07 2.70
N LEU A 117 -11.48 -9.63 1.80
CA LEU A 117 -12.10 -10.94 1.97
C LEU A 117 -11.83 -11.81 0.75
N LYS A 118 -11.45 -13.07 0.99
CA LYS A 118 -11.29 -14.08 -0.06
C LYS A 118 -11.93 -15.40 0.36
N ASN A 119 -12.55 -16.09 -0.60
CA ASN A 119 -13.02 -17.46 -0.39
C ASN A 119 -11.86 -18.44 -0.63
N TYR A 120 -11.55 -19.25 0.37
CA TYR A 120 -10.54 -20.30 0.31
C TYR A 120 -11.18 -21.64 0.68
N GLU A 121 -11.34 -22.53 -0.30
CA GLU A 121 -11.94 -23.87 -0.11
C GLU A 121 -13.30 -23.87 0.62
N GLY A 122 -14.12 -22.84 0.40
CA GLY A 122 -15.44 -22.67 1.03
C GLY A 122 -15.43 -21.94 2.39
N ILE A 123 -14.26 -21.48 2.85
CA ILE A 123 -14.12 -20.60 4.03
C ILE A 123 -13.91 -19.16 3.58
N ARG A 124 -14.70 -18.24 4.15
CA ARG A 124 -14.50 -16.79 3.97
C ARG A 124 -13.38 -16.32 4.89
N PHE A 125 -12.18 -16.18 4.33
CA PHE A 125 -11.01 -15.69 5.05
C PHE A 125 -10.88 -14.17 4.87
N GLY A 126 -10.96 -13.45 5.98
CA GLY A 126 -10.83 -12.01 6.04
C GLY A 126 -9.48 -11.59 6.61
N VAL A 127 -8.85 -10.57 6.01
CA VAL A 127 -7.70 -9.86 6.58
C VAL A 127 -8.13 -8.44 6.90
N LEU A 128 -7.92 -8.02 8.15
CA LEU A 128 -8.15 -6.65 8.60
C LEU A 128 -6.83 -6.06 9.08
N SER A 129 -6.39 -4.97 8.45
CA SER A 129 -5.27 -4.18 8.97
C SER A 129 -5.76 -3.21 10.03
N LYS A 130 -5.13 -3.20 11.21
CA LYS A 130 -5.42 -2.28 12.30
C LYS A 130 -4.14 -1.57 12.74
N TYR A 131 -3.70 -0.59 11.96
CA TYR A 131 -2.48 0.16 12.23
C TYR A 131 -2.62 1.26 13.30
N ARG A 132 -3.85 1.59 13.71
CA ARG A 132 -4.14 2.64 14.69
C ARG A 132 -4.38 2.05 16.08
N ASP A 133 -3.91 2.77 17.10
CA ASP A 133 -3.94 2.33 18.50
C ASP A 133 -5.35 2.44 19.13
N SER A 134 -6.22 3.30 18.59
CA SER A 134 -7.60 3.50 19.07
C SER A 134 -8.62 3.31 17.95
N LEU A 135 -9.86 2.95 18.33
CA LEU A 135 -11.00 2.78 17.41
C LEU A 135 -12.09 3.79 17.73
N THR A 136 -12.41 4.61 16.74
CA THR A 136 -13.62 5.45 16.71
C THR A 136 -14.89 4.59 16.67
N ILE A 137 -16.05 5.17 17.02
CA ILE A 137 -17.35 4.49 16.95
C ILE A 137 -17.61 3.93 15.54
N SER A 138 -17.29 4.71 14.50
CA SER A 138 -17.42 4.27 13.10
C SER A 138 -16.55 3.04 12.80
N GLU A 139 -15.31 3.01 13.29
CA GLU A 139 -14.42 1.85 13.11
C GLU A 139 -14.92 0.62 13.89
N GLN A 140 -15.53 0.81 15.07
CA GLN A 140 -16.14 -0.29 15.83
C GLN A 140 -17.33 -0.91 15.10
N VAL A 141 -18.23 -0.10 14.54
CA VAL A 141 -19.36 -0.57 13.71
C VAL A 141 -18.86 -1.34 12.48
N ARG A 142 -17.84 -0.80 11.81
CA ARG A 142 -17.21 -1.46 10.66
C ARG A 142 -16.57 -2.79 11.05
N LEU A 143 -15.87 -2.87 12.19
CA LEU A 143 -15.31 -4.11 12.71
C LEU A 143 -16.37 -5.17 12.97
N ALA A 144 -17.49 -4.80 13.60
CA ALA A 144 -18.60 -5.72 13.85
C ALA A 144 -19.15 -6.29 12.53
N THR A 145 -19.37 -5.44 11.53
CA THR A 145 -19.81 -5.84 10.19
C THR A 145 -18.82 -6.80 9.51
N ILE A 146 -17.51 -6.55 9.66
CA ILE A 146 -16.45 -7.41 9.10
C ILE A 146 -16.47 -8.79 9.75
N LYS A 147 -16.64 -8.85 11.08
CA LYS A 147 -16.73 -10.10 11.84
C LYS A 147 -17.91 -10.95 11.39
N GLU A 148 -19.07 -10.36 11.13
CA GLU A 148 -20.26 -11.08 10.63
C GLU A 148 -20.07 -11.67 9.22
N ARG A 149 -19.21 -11.04 8.41
CA ARG A 149 -18.98 -11.44 7.01
C ARG A 149 -17.92 -12.52 6.84
N SER A 150 -17.10 -12.77 7.85
CA SER A 150 -15.91 -13.63 7.75
C SER A 150 -16.09 -14.88 8.62
N ASP A 151 -15.72 -16.05 8.08
CA ASP A 151 -15.67 -17.28 8.86
C ASP A 151 -14.37 -17.32 9.70
N VAL A 152 -13.29 -16.80 9.14
CA VAL A 152 -12.01 -16.54 9.82
C VAL A 152 -11.64 -15.09 9.57
N LEU A 153 -11.38 -14.33 10.63
CA LEU A 153 -10.89 -12.96 10.53
C LEU A 153 -9.51 -12.86 11.17
N TRP A 154 -8.50 -12.63 10.35
CA TRP A 154 -7.16 -12.31 10.81
C TRP A 154 -7.00 -10.80 10.98
N VAL A 155 -6.93 -10.37 12.22
CA VAL A 155 -6.62 -8.97 12.56
C VAL A 155 -5.10 -8.83 12.64
N ILE A 156 -4.54 -8.06 11.71
CA ILE A 156 -3.12 -7.74 11.63
C ILE A 156 -2.94 -6.32 12.18
N ASP A 157 -2.38 -6.22 13.38
CA ASP A 157 -2.08 -4.94 14.00
C ASP A 157 -0.69 -4.40 13.63
N LYS A 158 -0.38 -3.21 14.14
CA LYS A 158 0.93 -2.56 13.93
C LYS A 158 2.11 -3.41 14.40
N SER A 159 1.98 -4.14 15.51
CA SER A 159 3.06 -4.96 16.04
C SER A 159 3.35 -6.17 15.16
N PHE A 160 2.29 -6.79 14.63
CA PHE A 160 2.40 -7.92 13.72
C PHE A 160 3.09 -7.52 12.41
N LEU A 161 2.82 -6.32 11.90
CA LEU A 161 3.44 -5.85 10.66
C LEU A 161 4.97 -5.72 10.75
N LEU A 162 5.52 -5.54 11.95
CA LEU A 162 6.95 -5.43 12.20
C LEU A 162 7.65 -6.79 12.34
N LEU A 163 6.89 -7.90 12.32
CA LEU A 163 7.47 -9.23 12.44
C LEU A 163 8.20 -9.63 11.16
N SER A 164 9.25 -10.44 11.34
CA SER A 164 9.86 -11.17 10.22
C SER A 164 8.84 -12.12 9.58
N PRO A 165 9.07 -12.55 8.33
CA PRO A 165 8.14 -13.42 7.62
C PRO A 165 7.82 -14.70 8.39
N VAL A 166 6.54 -15.04 8.41
CA VAL A 166 6.02 -16.12 9.23
C VAL A 166 4.83 -16.80 8.54
N GLN A 167 4.79 -18.12 8.65
CA GLN A 167 3.62 -18.90 8.28
C GLN A 167 2.70 -19.01 9.49
N VAL A 168 1.43 -18.70 9.28
CA VAL A 168 0.35 -18.85 10.26
C VAL A 168 -0.61 -19.92 9.76
N ASP A 169 -0.70 -21.00 10.50
CA ASP A 169 -1.61 -22.11 10.26
C ASP A 169 -2.89 -21.86 11.05
N PHE A 170 -4.01 -21.56 10.38
CA PHE A 170 -5.33 -21.43 11.00
C PHE A 170 -6.03 -22.79 10.99
N ILE A 171 -6.23 -23.39 12.16
CA ILE A 171 -6.89 -24.69 12.31
C ILE A 171 -8.40 -24.48 12.31
N ILE A 172 -9.10 -25.13 11.38
CA ILE A 172 -10.53 -24.97 11.15
C ILE A 172 -11.26 -26.23 11.59
N SER A 173 -12.33 -26.03 12.37
CA SER A 173 -13.26 -27.09 12.74
C SER A 173 -14.68 -26.55 12.61
N GLU A 174 -15.54 -27.26 11.87
CA GLU A 174 -16.95 -26.87 11.70
C GLU A 174 -17.16 -25.42 11.19
N ARG A 175 -16.30 -24.98 10.28
CA ARG A 175 -16.26 -23.60 9.72
C ARG A 175 -15.83 -22.51 10.70
N ILE A 176 -15.31 -22.86 11.87
CA ILE A 176 -14.87 -21.91 12.89
C ILE A 176 -13.36 -22.04 13.08
N LEU A 177 -12.70 -20.91 13.33
CA LEU A 177 -11.30 -20.90 13.77
C LEU A 177 -11.20 -21.56 15.15
N LYS A 178 -10.51 -22.70 15.22
CA LYS A 178 -10.28 -23.43 16.47
C LYS A 178 -8.99 -22.99 17.15
N ASP A 179 -7.92 -22.82 16.37
CA ASP A 179 -6.57 -22.52 16.88
C ASP A 179 -5.67 -21.91 15.79
N THR A 180 -4.52 -21.36 16.16
CA THR A 180 -3.50 -20.84 15.26
C THR A 180 -2.11 -21.29 15.66
N MET A 181 -1.27 -21.68 14.70
CA MET A 181 0.15 -21.97 14.95
C MET A 181 1.05 -21.11 14.07
N MET A 182 2.16 -20.63 14.62
CA MET A 182 3.14 -19.82 13.88
C MET A 182 4.44 -20.59 13.66
N LYS A 183 4.99 -20.53 12.45
CA LYS A 183 6.24 -21.20 12.06
C LYS A 183 7.08 -20.28 11.20
N LYS A 184 8.41 -20.35 11.38
CA LYS A 184 9.35 -19.65 10.51
C LYS A 184 9.23 -20.18 9.08
N ILE A 185 9.35 -19.28 8.12
CA ILE A 185 9.39 -19.64 6.71
C ILE A 185 10.84 -19.80 6.29
N LYS A 186 11.10 -20.78 5.44
CA LYS A 186 12.35 -20.89 4.69
C LYS A 186 12.07 -20.59 3.22
N VAL A 187 12.91 -19.75 2.61
CA VAL A 187 12.79 -19.38 1.20
C VAL A 187 13.48 -20.42 0.35
N GLU A 188 12.82 -20.85 -0.72
CA GLU A 188 13.44 -21.53 -1.85
C GLU A 188 13.44 -20.56 -3.03
N LEU A 189 14.62 -20.26 -3.58
CA LEU A 189 14.82 -19.11 -4.46
C LEU A 189 14.38 -19.39 -5.90
N ASP A 190 13.37 -18.66 -6.39
CA ASP A 190 13.14 -18.45 -7.83
C ASP A 190 14.21 -17.49 -8.37
N THR A 191 15.16 -18.03 -9.14
CA THR A 191 16.30 -17.27 -9.68
C THR A 191 15.88 -16.18 -10.67
N VAL A 192 14.75 -16.35 -11.36
CA VAL A 192 14.23 -15.34 -12.30
C VAL A 192 13.72 -14.13 -11.53
N ILE A 193 12.93 -14.35 -10.48
CA ILE A 193 12.43 -13.27 -9.63
C ILE A 193 13.58 -12.62 -8.86
N LEU A 194 14.55 -13.40 -8.38
CA LEU A 194 15.74 -12.87 -7.72
C LEU A 194 16.51 -11.89 -8.61
N ASN A 195 16.71 -12.23 -9.88
CA ASN A 195 17.38 -11.34 -10.83
C ASN A 195 16.58 -10.06 -11.08
N LYS A 196 15.24 -10.14 -11.15
CA LYS A 196 14.39 -8.94 -11.27
C LYS A 196 14.50 -8.03 -10.04
N ILE A 197 14.50 -8.60 -8.85
CA ILE A 197 14.67 -7.83 -7.60
C ILE A 197 16.06 -7.20 -7.52
N LYS A 198 17.12 -7.93 -7.90
CA LYS A 198 18.49 -7.38 -7.96
C LYS A 198 18.59 -6.23 -8.95
N ASN A 199 18.08 -6.40 -10.17
CA ASN A 199 18.06 -5.34 -11.17
C ASN A 199 17.28 -4.11 -10.67
N PHE A 200 16.13 -4.32 -10.03
CA PHE A 200 15.37 -3.23 -9.40
C PHE A 200 16.17 -2.54 -8.30
N LYS A 201 16.82 -3.30 -7.40
CA LYS A 201 17.66 -2.76 -6.32
C LYS A 201 18.80 -1.91 -6.89
N ASP A 202 19.46 -2.38 -7.93
CA ASP A 202 20.56 -1.66 -8.58
C ASP A 202 20.06 -0.37 -9.23
N LEU A 203 18.94 -0.41 -9.95
CA LEU A 203 18.28 0.78 -10.52
C LEU A 203 17.85 1.78 -9.45
N LEU A 204 17.28 1.30 -8.33
CA LEU A 204 16.90 2.12 -7.21
C LEU A 204 18.12 2.81 -6.60
N ASN A 205 19.19 2.05 -6.34
CA ASN A 205 20.44 2.61 -5.80
C ASN A 205 21.06 3.62 -6.75
N GLN A 206 21.13 3.33 -8.05
CA GLN A 206 21.63 4.27 -9.06
C GLN A 206 20.80 5.56 -9.08
N THR A 207 19.47 5.45 -9.04
CA THR A 207 18.56 6.61 -9.00
C THR A 207 18.78 7.44 -7.74
N LEU A 208 18.82 6.80 -6.57
CA LEU A 208 18.99 7.47 -5.28
C LEU A 208 20.38 8.12 -5.13
N GLN A 209 21.42 7.54 -5.74
CA GLN A 209 22.79 8.07 -5.75
C GLN A 209 23.05 9.08 -6.87
N MET A 210 22.08 9.33 -7.76
CA MET A 210 22.22 10.31 -8.84
C MET A 210 22.47 11.69 -8.24
N LYS A 211 23.56 12.34 -8.67
CA LYS A 211 23.94 13.67 -8.20
C LYS A 211 23.13 14.75 -8.90
N ILE A 212 22.71 15.72 -8.11
CA ILE A 212 22.00 16.93 -8.50
C ILE A 212 22.95 18.07 -8.19
N TYR A 213 23.42 18.75 -9.23
CA TYR A 213 24.28 19.93 -9.08
C TYR A 213 23.42 21.13 -8.78
N ILE A 214 23.70 21.78 -7.65
CA ILE A 214 22.98 22.97 -7.19
C ILE A 214 23.88 24.22 -7.18
N ASN A 215 25.12 24.10 -7.64
CA ASN A 215 26.06 25.21 -7.89
C ASN A 215 26.28 26.14 -6.68
N ASN A 216 26.46 25.56 -5.49
CA ASN A 216 26.62 26.29 -4.23
C ASN A 216 25.45 27.23 -3.88
N LEU A 217 24.25 26.98 -4.41
CA LEU A 217 23.03 27.56 -3.88
C LEU A 217 22.62 26.85 -2.59
N SER A 218 21.91 27.54 -1.69
CA SER A 218 21.15 26.84 -0.66
C SER A 218 20.03 26.00 -1.30
N ILE A 219 19.58 24.94 -0.62
CA ILE A 219 18.48 24.09 -1.11
C ILE A 219 17.24 24.92 -1.47
N SER A 220 16.87 25.89 -0.63
CA SER A 220 15.75 26.80 -0.85
C SER A 220 15.89 27.62 -2.14
N GLU A 221 17.08 28.13 -2.42
CA GLU A 221 17.38 28.93 -3.61
C GLU A 221 17.41 28.05 -4.86
N PHE A 222 17.99 26.85 -4.75
CA PHE A 222 18.00 25.87 -5.83
C PHE A 222 16.57 25.49 -6.24
N ILE A 223 15.73 25.09 -5.28
CA ILE A 223 14.32 24.74 -5.53
C ILE A 223 13.61 25.91 -6.22
N PHE A 224 13.71 27.10 -5.65
CA PHE A 224 13.05 28.27 -6.21
C PHE A 224 13.54 28.59 -7.62
N SER A 225 14.84 28.47 -7.88
CA SER A 225 15.42 28.69 -9.21
C SER A 225 14.88 27.72 -10.26
N LYS A 226 14.72 26.44 -9.90
CA LYS A 226 14.17 25.39 -10.78
C LYS A 226 12.71 25.64 -11.11
N VAL A 227 11.90 25.92 -10.08
CA VAL A 227 10.47 26.21 -10.27
C VAL A 227 10.29 27.49 -11.08
N LYS A 228 11.05 28.55 -10.78
CA LYS A 228 11.04 29.81 -11.53
C LYS A 228 11.36 29.59 -13.01
N GLN A 229 12.36 28.76 -13.31
CA GLN A 229 12.71 28.43 -14.69
C GLN A 229 11.60 27.65 -15.42
N LYS A 230 10.98 26.67 -14.73
CA LYS A 230 9.99 25.78 -15.36
C LYS A 230 8.61 26.44 -15.55
N TYR A 231 8.13 27.20 -14.56
CA TYR A 231 6.77 27.73 -14.53
C TYR A 231 6.69 29.25 -14.69
N ASN A 232 7.84 29.93 -14.87
CA ASN A 232 7.93 31.39 -14.96
C ASN A 232 7.27 32.12 -13.77
N VAL A 233 7.34 31.51 -12.57
CA VAL A 233 6.82 32.10 -11.34
C VAL A 233 7.79 33.15 -10.80
N ASN A 234 7.27 34.24 -10.23
CA ASN A 234 8.11 35.24 -9.56
C ASN A 234 8.19 35.03 -8.04
N ILE A 235 7.33 34.17 -7.48
CA ILE A 235 7.29 33.84 -6.05
C ILE A 235 6.87 32.39 -5.83
N MET A 236 7.38 31.79 -4.76
CA MET A 236 6.93 30.52 -4.22
C MET A 236 6.58 30.69 -2.74
N LEU A 237 5.37 30.31 -2.35
CA LEU A 237 4.98 30.13 -0.95
C LEU A 237 5.11 28.66 -0.59
N TYR A 238 5.72 28.34 0.55
CA TYR A 238 5.90 26.94 0.97
C TYR A 238 5.81 26.78 2.49
N PRO A 239 5.35 25.63 3.00
CA PRO A 239 5.27 25.38 4.45
C PRO A 239 6.65 25.48 5.11
N LEU A 240 6.73 26.03 6.32
CA LEU A 240 8.01 26.19 7.03
C LEU A 240 8.77 24.87 7.26
N ASN A 241 8.06 23.76 7.38
CA ASN A 241 8.63 22.42 7.55
C ASN A 241 9.03 21.74 6.23
N MET A 242 8.88 22.41 5.08
CA MET A 242 9.26 21.85 3.79
C MET A 242 10.77 21.61 3.71
N ILE A 243 11.56 22.56 4.19
CA ILE A 243 13.02 22.49 4.18
C ILE A 243 13.48 22.20 5.59
N LYS A 244 13.90 20.95 5.84
CA LYS A 244 14.38 20.50 7.16
C LYS A 244 15.81 20.95 7.42
N ASP A 245 16.61 21.00 6.35
CA ASP A 245 18.01 21.40 6.36
C ASP A 245 18.27 22.21 5.08
N ASN A 246 18.69 23.47 5.25
CA ASN A 246 18.95 24.40 4.14
C ASN A 246 20.45 24.58 3.88
N THR A 247 21.21 23.49 3.98
CA THR A 247 22.66 23.49 3.74
C THR A 247 23.01 23.90 2.30
N THR A 248 24.09 24.67 2.15
CA THR A 248 24.74 24.99 0.88
C THR A 248 25.82 23.95 0.55
N LYS A 249 25.73 23.34 -0.64
CA LYS A 249 26.75 22.43 -1.20
C LYS A 249 26.82 22.59 -2.72
N ASP A 250 27.87 22.07 -3.33
CA ASP A 250 27.97 22.00 -4.80
C ASP A 250 26.93 21.03 -5.40
N SER A 251 26.73 19.88 -4.75
CA SER A 251 25.78 18.86 -5.18
C SER A 251 25.21 18.06 -4.01
N PHE A 252 24.06 17.44 -4.25
CA PHE A 252 23.43 16.43 -3.39
C PHE A 252 23.06 15.20 -4.21
N THR A 253 23.04 14.02 -3.61
CA THR A 253 22.33 12.87 -4.20
C THR A 253 20.81 13.04 -4.06
N ILE A 254 20.02 12.33 -4.87
CA ILE A 254 18.55 12.29 -4.69
C ILE A 254 18.18 11.85 -3.27
N ALA A 255 18.86 10.83 -2.72
CA ALA A 255 18.63 10.39 -1.34
C ALA A 255 18.87 11.54 -0.35
N GLU A 256 20.01 12.23 -0.46
CA GLU A 256 20.33 13.37 0.38
C GLU A 256 19.32 14.52 0.25
N PHE A 257 18.77 14.73 -0.94
CA PHE A 257 17.73 15.74 -1.19
C PHE A 257 16.41 15.36 -0.49
N LEU A 258 15.96 14.11 -0.63
CA LEU A 258 14.72 13.60 -0.01
C LEU A 258 14.78 13.61 1.52
N ASP A 259 15.97 13.40 2.10
CA ASP A 259 16.16 13.49 3.55
C ASP A 259 15.99 14.92 4.07
N ARG A 260 16.36 15.92 3.27
CA ARG A 260 16.40 17.35 3.65
C ARG A 260 15.15 18.12 3.25
N VAL A 261 14.41 17.64 2.24
CA VAL A 261 13.26 18.32 1.68
C VAL A 261 12.03 17.43 1.76
N ASN A 262 10.99 17.91 2.42
CA ASN A 262 9.68 17.29 2.40
C ASN A 262 9.02 17.48 1.02
N CYS A 263 9.15 16.46 0.18
CA CYS A 263 8.62 16.43 -1.17
C CYS A 263 7.13 16.03 -1.25
N ASP A 264 6.46 15.85 -0.11
CA ASP A 264 5.07 15.41 -0.06
C ASP A 264 4.09 16.54 -0.33
N THR A 265 4.56 17.79 -0.24
CA THR A 265 3.76 18.98 -0.52
C THR A 265 3.53 19.08 -2.03
N ARG A 266 2.25 19.22 -2.40
CA ARG A 266 1.81 19.49 -3.77
C ARG A 266 1.66 20.98 -3.99
N PHE A 267 1.93 21.43 -5.21
CA PHE A 267 1.92 22.83 -5.56
C PHE A 267 1.23 23.10 -6.90
N LYS A 268 0.61 24.28 -7.00
CA LYS A 268 -0.08 24.75 -8.19
C LYS A 268 0.31 26.20 -8.46
N VAL A 269 0.40 26.53 -9.75
CA VAL A 269 0.62 27.91 -10.18
C VAL A 269 -0.69 28.67 -10.08
N LYS A 270 -0.64 29.87 -9.50
CA LYS A 270 -1.80 30.75 -9.34
C LYS A 270 -1.39 32.20 -9.43
N GLU A 271 -2.24 33.02 -10.05
CA GLU A 271 -2.10 34.47 -10.02
C GLU A 271 -2.62 35.00 -8.68
N LEU A 272 -1.79 35.79 -8.00
CA LEU A 272 -2.10 36.38 -6.69
C LEU A 272 -1.67 37.84 -6.63
N THR A 273 -2.52 38.66 -6.01
CA THR A 273 -2.18 40.03 -5.65
C THR A 273 -1.25 40.07 -4.43
N LYS A 274 -0.52 41.18 -4.27
CA LYS A 274 0.28 41.42 -3.06
C LYS A 274 -0.51 41.27 -1.75
N SER A 275 -1.78 41.71 -1.76
CA SER A 275 -2.64 41.63 -0.57
C SER A 275 -2.95 40.18 -0.18
N GLU A 276 -3.19 39.31 -1.17
CA GLU A 276 -3.48 37.89 -0.92
C GLU A 276 -2.24 37.17 -0.37
N ILE A 277 -1.06 37.44 -0.94
CA ILE A 277 0.21 36.87 -0.44
C ILE A 277 0.46 37.30 1.01
N ASN A 278 0.30 38.58 1.31
CA ASN A 278 0.48 39.08 2.68
C ASN A 278 -0.51 38.46 3.66
N LYS A 279 -1.75 38.20 3.23
CA LYS A 279 -2.74 37.51 4.05
C LYS A 279 -2.29 36.09 4.40
N MET A 280 -1.79 35.33 3.42
CA MET A 280 -1.25 33.98 3.63
C MET A 280 -0.01 33.98 4.54
N LEU A 281 0.87 34.98 4.42
CA LEU A 281 2.05 35.13 5.27
C LEU A 281 1.70 35.43 6.73
N ASN A 282 0.64 36.21 6.98
CA ASN A 282 0.21 36.56 8.33
C ASN A 282 -0.25 35.35 9.15
N GLU A 283 -0.62 34.25 8.51
CA GLU A 283 -0.95 32.97 9.16
C GLU A 283 0.29 32.24 9.72
N LYS A 284 1.52 32.75 9.47
CA LYS A 284 2.81 32.27 10.00
C LYS A 284 3.16 30.80 9.74
N ILE A 285 2.48 30.16 8.79
CA ILE A 285 2.74 28.77 8.40
C ILE A 285 3.56 28.64 7.12
N TYR A 286 3.70 29.74 6.36
CA TYR A 286 4.40 29.76 5.08
C TYR A 286 5.65 30.64 5.10
N ALA A 287 6.71 30.14 4.48
CA ALA A 287 7.84 30.92 4.02
C ALA A 287 7.64 31.34 2.55
N VAL A 288 8.42 32.34 2.13
CA VAL A 288 8.40 32.90 0.78
C VAL A 288 9.81 32.90 0.20
N SER A 289 9.90 32.47 -1.07
CA SER A 289 11.07 32.68 -1.92
C SER A 289 10.67 33.52 -3.13
N GLY A 290 11.48 34.52 -3.50
CA GLY A 290 11.22 35.42 -4.62
C GLY A 290 10.77 36.82 -4.22
N ASN A 291 10.38 37.61 -5.22
CA ASN A 291 10.08 39.03 -5.04
C ASN A 291 8.58 39.28 -5.22
N ILE A 292 7.94 39.83 -4.17
CA ILE A 292 6.51 40.19 -4.19
C ILE A 292 6.32 41.49 -4.97
N THR A 293 5.57 41.41 -6.07
CA THR A 293 5.13 42.54 -6.90
C THR A 293 3.63 42.82 -6.69
N LYS A 294 3.04 43.77 -7.41
CA LYS A 294 1.59 44.08 -7.32
C LYS A 294 0.74 42.87 -7.74
N ASN A 295 1.08 42.25 -8.86
CA ASN A 295 0.46 41.05 -9.41
C ASN A 295 1.55 39.99 -9.60
N ASN A 296 1.34 38.80 -9.05
CA ASN A 296 2.33 37.75 -8.97
C ASN A 296 1.81 36.48 -9.65
N ILE A 297 2.68 35.79 -10.37
CA ILE A 297 2.51 34.39 -10.74
C ILE A 297 3.22 33.59 -9.65
N ALA A 298 2.43 33.01 -8.76
CA ALA A 298 2.90 32.35 -7.55
C ALA A 298 2.80 30.82 -7.67
N LEU A 299 3.81 30.11 -7.20
CA LEU A 299 3.66 28.70 -6.86
C LEU A 299 3.20 28.58 -5.40
N ILE A 300 2.04 27.95 -5.16
CA ILE A 300 1.46 27.81 -3.82
C ILE A 300 1.11 26.35 -3.49
N PRO A 301 1.09 25.95 -2.21
CA PRO A 301 0.67 24.61 -1.82
C PRO A 301 -0.81 24.39 -2.12
N ASP A 302 -1.13 23.29 -2.79
CA ASP A 302 -2.50 22.96 -3.23
C ASP A 302 -2.67 21.44 -3.36
N SER A 303 -3.75 20.87 -2.85
CA SER A 303 -4.01 19.42 -2.89
C SER A 303 -4.18 18.86 -4.30
N GLU A 304 -4.61 19.69 -5.25
CA GLU A 304 -4.75 19.35 -6.67
C GLU A 304 -3.46 19.58 -7.47
N GLY A 305 -2.41 20.08 -6.83
CA GLY A 305 -1.14 20.39 -7.46
C GLY A 305 -0.27 19.17 -7.78
N GLU A 306 0.88 19.45 -8.37
CA GLU A 306 1.95 18.48 -8.63
C GLU A 306 2.89 18.40 -7.40
N TYR A 307 3.45 17.22 -7.12
CA TYR A 307 4.42 17.08 -6.02
C TYR A 307 5.69 17.86 -6.30
N LEU A 308 6.28 18.47 -5.27
CA LEU A 308 7.52 19.25 -5.39
C LEU A 308 8.64 18.51 -6.11
N PHE A 309 8.79 17.21 -5.83
CA PHE A 309 9.81 16.41 -6.50
C PHE A 309 9.64 16.41 -8.03
N ASP A 310 8.40 16.25 -8.51
CA ASP A 310 8.11 16.23 -9.93
C ASP A 310 8.32 17.60 -10.58
N LEU A 311 8.15 18.68 -9.83
CA LEU A 311 8.47 20.03 -10.30
C LEU A 311 9.97 20.27 -10.52
N ILE A 312 10.82 19.53 -9.80
CA ILE A 312 12.27 19.74 -9.78
C ILE A 312 12.98 18.78 -10.75
N PHE A 313 12.55 17.53 -10.82
CA PHE A 313 13.26 16.45 -11.52
C PHE A 313 12.60 15.99 -12.82
N TYR A 314 11.35 16.40 -13.07
CA TYR A 314 10.59 16.13 -14.29
C TYR A 314 9.95 17.44 -14.78
#